data_AF-A0A382I0Q0-F1
#
_entry.id   AF-A0A382I0Q0-F1
#
_cell.length_a   1.000
_cell.length_b   1.000
_cell.length_c   1.000
_cell.angle_alpha   90.00
_cell.angle_beta   90.00
_cell.angle_gamma   90.00
#
_symmetry.space_group_name_H-M   'P 1'
#
loop_
_entity.id
_entity.type
_entity.pdbx_description
1 polymer ?
#
loop_
_entity_poly.entity_id
_entity_poly.type
_entity_poly.pdbx_seq_one_letter_code
_entity_poly.pdbx_strand_id
1 'polypeptide(L)'
;MFPFSRIIITKYYIIFFLLIFSSTSTANKSNHEEKLKLKNIQIRMNDVSTKIKEAKNKVDTLQIELHKNELMTFEISNQLENIKNDISKKNGALKKLKIEKENHHKILSKEKKILISQVKTIYQIGQYDYIKLLLNQQNISQVGRAIAYYDYDNHARSKRIKKLKDTLKNINKIQSIIFEQTSKLELQKNNYKSKLNNFNDYRENRLNFIYDIKKHIEKQGVELLLLKENERELGKLLD
;
A
#
# COMPACT_ATOMS: atom_id res chain seq x y z
N MET A 1 114.35 20.79 -8.31
CA MET A 1 114.46 22.14 -8.90
C MET A 1 113.87 23.14 -7.90
N PHE A 2 114.73 23.86 -7.17
CA PHE A 2 114.39 25.03 -6.34
C PHE A 2 114.29 26.30 -7.25
N PRO A 3 114.04 27.55 -6.78
CA PRO A 3 113.83 28.05 -5.40
C PRO A 3 112.55 28.94 -5.27
N PHE A 4 112.23 29.74 -4.24
CA PHE A 4 112.74 30.01 -2.86
C PHE A 4 111.56 29.70 -1.85
N SER A 5 111.39 30.11 -0.57
CA SER A 5 111.91 31.16 0.34
C SER A 5 111.44 32.60 -0.01
N ARG A 6 111.19 33.56 0.91
CA ARG A 6 111.13 33.63 2.40
C ARG A 6 110.09 34.74 2.75
N ILE A 7 109.53 34.82 3.96
CA ILE A 7 110.11 35.55 5.12
C ILE A 7 109.45 35.04 6.42
N ILE A 8 110.25 35.01 7.49
CA ILE A 8 109.86 34.69 8.87
C ILE A 8 110.13 35.94 9.71
N ILE A 9 109.32 36.23 10.74
CA ILE A 9 109.77 36.72 12.07
C ILE A 9 108.57 36.89 13.04
N THR A 10 108.67 36.21 14.19
CA THR A 10 108.07 36.39 15.53
C THR A 10 106.86 37.33 15.72
N LYS A 11 105.84 37.00 16.55
CA LYS A 11 105.96 36.45 17.91
C LYS A 11 104.76 35.56 18.32
N TYR A 12 105.05 34.54 19.13
CA TYR A 12 104.09 33.97 20.08
C TYR A 12 103.79 34.97 21.21
N TYR A 13 102.53 35.12 21.63
CA TYR A 13 102.07 35.02 23.03
C TYR A 13 100.54 35.15 23.12
N ILE A 14 99.97 34.79 24.28
CA ILE A 14 98.53 34.87 24.65
C ILE A 14 97.64 33.79 24.00
N ILE A 15 97.62 32.64 24.68
CA ILE A 15 96.43 31.78 24.79
C ILE A 15 95.53 32.38 25.91
N PHE A 16 94.24 31.99 25.96
CA PHE A 16 93.34 32.03 27.13
C PHE A 16 92.34 33.20 27.27
N PHE A 17 91.29 33.19 26.44
CA PHE A 17 89.92 33.71 26.74
C PHE A 17 88.97 33.23 25.61
N LEU A 18 87.66 32.95 25.77
CA LEU A 18 86.81 32.48 26.87
C LEU A 18 85.44 32.09 26.24
N LEU A 19 84.73 31.10 26.79
CA LEU A 19 83.29 30.83 26.63
C LEU A 19 82.65 30.58 25.23
N ILE A 20 82.09 29.37 25.10
CA ILE A 20 80.67 29.07 24.77
C ILE A 20 79.86 30.19 24.06
N PHE A 21 79.46 29.97 22.79
CA PHE A 21 78.04 29.89 22.36
C PHE A 21 77.89 29.56 20.86
N SER A 22 77.15 28.49 20.52
CA SER A 22 76.38 28.32 19.25
C SER A 22 75.67 26.95 19.20
N SER A 23 74.69 26.75 20.10
CA SER A 23 73.84 25.54 20.13
C SER A 23 72.39 25.89 20.45
N THR A 24 71.69 26.54 19.52
CA THR A 24 70.29 26.97 19.72
C THR A 24 69.43 26.80 18.45
N SER A 25 68.14 26.49 18.69
CA SER A 25 67.01 26.64 17.77
C SER A 25 66.65 25.49 16.80
N THR A 26 66.50 24.27 17.33
CA THR A 26 65.71 23.18 16.71
C THR A 26 64.47 22.80 17.55
N ALA A 27 63.92 23.74 18.32
CA ALA A 27 62.72 23.52 19.16
C ALA A 27 61.43 24.21 18.62
N ASN A 28 61.56 25.42 18.04
CA ASN A 28 60.40 26.28 17.77
C ASN A 28 59.53 25.84 16.56
N LYS A 29 60.01 24.92 15.71
CA LYS A 29 59.21 24.37 14.59
C LYS A 29 58.23 23.29 15.03
N SER A 30 58.65 22.37 15.92
CA SER A 30 57.82 21.23 16.36
C SER A 30 56.48 21.71 16.93
N ASN A 31 56.55 22.60 17.92
CA ASN A 31 55.38 23.13 18.64
C ASN A 31 54.39 23.87 17.71
N HIS A 32 54.86 24.49 16.63
CA HIS A 32 53.99 25.11 15.62
C HIS A 32 53.26 24.07 14.76
N GLU A 33 53.97 23.04 14.28
CA GLU A 33 53.37 21.94 13.52
C GLU A 33 52.39 21.12 14.37
N GLU A 34 52.71 20.89 15.65
CA GLU A 34 51.82 20.24 16.62
C GLU A 34 50.55 21.04 16.89
N LYS A 35 50.65 22.37 17.06
CA LYS A 35 49.47 23.25 17.17
C LYS A 35 48.61 23.27 15.90
N LEU A 36 49.21 23.15 14.71
CA LEU A 36 48.46 22.97 13.46
C LEU A 36 47.76 21.60 13.38
N LYS A 37 48.43 20.52 13.81
CA LYS A 37 47.83 19.16 13.91
C LYS A 37 46.63 19.16 14.87
N LEU A 38 46.75 19.77 16.04
CA LEU A 38 45.67 19.90 17.04
C LEU A 38 44.46 20.64 16.45
N LYS A 39 44.67 21.79 15.81
CA LYS A 39 43.60 22.56 15.14
C LYS A 39 42.89 21.74 14.06
N ASN A 40 43.63 20.96 13.28
CA ASN A 40 43.05 20.10 12.24
C ASN A 40 42.22 18.95 12.84
N ILE A 41 42.67 18.34 13.95
CA ILE A 41 41.89 17.34 14.71
C ILE A 41 40.58 17.96 15.21
N GLN A 42 40.63 19.15 15.81
CA GLN A 42 39.44 19.86 16.31
C GLN A 42 38.43 20.18 15.19
N ILE A 43 38.90 20.67 14.04
CA ILE A 43 38.05 20.91 12.86
C ILE A 43 37.40 19.60 12.40
N ARG A 44 38.17 18.50 12.32
CA ARG A 44 37.65 17.19 11.91
C ARG A 44 36.66 16.60 12.92
N MET A 45 36.88 16.78 14.22
CA MET A 45 35.95 16.38 15.27
C MET A 45 34.63 17.12 15.17
N ASN A 46 34.64 18.41 14.89
CA ASN A 46 33.41 19.19 14.71
C ASN A 46 32.65 18.77 13.44
N ASP A 47 33.36 18.51 12.33
CA ASP A 47 32.79 17.96 11.08
C ASP A 47 32.10 16.60 11.30
N VAL A 48 32.79 15.66 11.94
CA VAL A 48 32.26 14.31 12.22
C VAL A 48 31.11 14.37 13.23
N SER A 49 31.22 15.17 14.29
CA SER A 49 30.15 15.39 15.27
C SER A 49 28.87 15.96 14.64
N THR A 50 29.02 16.94 13.74
CA THR A 50 27.90 17.55 13.01
C THR A 50 27.23 16.53 12.09
N LYS A 51 28.01 15.75 11.33
CA LYS A 51 27.48 14.70 10.44
C LYS A 51 26.76 13.59 11.20
N ILE A 52 27.26 13.18 12.38
CA ILE A 52 26.56 12.24 13.27
C ILE A 52 25.20 12.81 13.71
N LYS A 53 25.13 14.10 14.07
CA LYS A 53 23.90 14.77 14.49
C LYS A 53 22.88 14.86 13.35
N GLU A 54 23.31 15.25 12.16
CA GLU A 54 22.47 15.30 10.96
C GLU A 54 21.93 13.92 10.58
N ALA A 55 22.80 12.90 10.61
CA ALA A 55 22.42 11.51 10.33
C ALA A 55 21.41 10.96 11.35
N LYS A 56 21.55 11.29 12.65
CA LYS A 56 20.57 10.94 13.69
C LYS A 56 19.23 11.62 13.45
N ASN A 57 19.21 12.95 13.30
CA ASN A 57 17.99 13.70 12.98
C ASN A 57 17.28 13.14 11.72
N LYS A 58 18.06 12.67 10.74
CA LYS A 58 17.52 12.02 9.55
C LYS A 58 16.88 10.66 9.88
N VAL A 59 17.53 9.79 10.65
CA VAL A 59 16.94 8.52 11.14
C VAL A 59 15.64 8.77 11.89
N ASP A 60 15.60 9.75 12.80
CA ASP A 60 14.40 10.07 13.58
C ASP A 60 13.23 10.50 12.67
N THR A 61 13.51 11.38 11.69
CA THR A 61 12.55 11.79 10.65
C THR A 61 12.04 10.59 9.85
N LEU A 62 12.95 9.70 9.44
CA LEU A 62 12.64 8.50 8.65
C LEU A 62 11.81 7.47 9.44
N GLN A 63 11.96 7.41 10.78
CA GLN A 63 11.13 6.58 11.65
C GLN A 63 9.71 7.15 11.81
N ILE A 64 9.55 8.48 11.86
CA ILE A 64 8.23 9.14 11.87
C ILE A 64 7.50 8.91 10.54
N GLU A 65 8.21 9.00 9.41
CA GLU A 65 7.68 8.64 8.08
C GLU A 65 7.22 7.16 8.04
N LEU A 66 8.03 6.25 8.59
CA LEU A 66 7.75 4.81 8.65
C LEU A 66 6.50 4.52 9.48
N HIS A 67 6.40 5.06 10.69
CA HIS A 67 5.24 4.84 11.56
C HIS A 67 3.93 5.37 10.93
N LYS A 68 3.99 6.52 10.25
CA LYS A 68 2.84 7.04 9.49
C LYS A 68 2.42 6.11 8.34
N ASN A 69 3.39 5.50 7.66
CA ASN A 69 3.14 4.50 6.62
C ASN A 69 2.53 3.20 7.20
N GLU A 70 2.95 2.75 8.37
CA GLU A 70 2.38 1.59 9.07
C GLU A 70 0.92 1.81 9.48
N LEU A 71 0.58 2.99 10.02
CA LEU A 71 -0.81 3.35 10.33
C LEU A 71 -1.70 3.34 9.07
N MET A 72 -1.25 3.96 7.98
CA MET A 72 -1.97 3.94 6.70
C MET A 72 -2.09 2.52 6.10
N THR A 73 -1.09 1.67 6.32
CA THR A 73 -1.07 0.25 5.92
C THR A 73 -2.14 -0.55 6.68
N PHE A 74 -2.30 -0.29 7.99
CA PHE A 74 -3.36 -0.88 8.81
C PHE A 74 -4.75 -0.41 8.37
N GLU A 75 -4.95 0.90 8.17
CA GLU A 75 -6.22 1.47 7.67
C GLU A 75 -6.64 0.87 6.32
N ILE A 76 -5.72 0.84 5.34
CA ILE A 76 -6.01 0.26 4.00
C ILE A 76 -6.27 -1.24 4.10
N SER A 77 -5.58 -1.97 4.99
CA SER A 77 -5.84 -3.41 5.21
C SER A 77 -7.26 -3.67 5.74
N ASN A 78 -7.72 -2.86 6.69
CA ASN A 78 -9.08 -2.93 7.22
C ASN A 78 -10.14 -2.54 6.16
N GLN A 79 -9.89 -1.48 5.38
CA GLN A 79 -10.75 -1.10 4.26
C GLN A 79 -10.83 -2.19 3.19
N LEU A 80 -9.70 -2.83 2.86
CA LEU A 80 -9.62 -3.93 1.90
C LEU A 80 -10.42 -5.16 2.39
N GLU A 81 -10.34 -5.50 3.67
CA GLU A 81 -11.11 -6.62 4.25
C GLU A 81 -12.62 -6.33 4.28
N ASN A 82 -13.02 -5.12 4.64
CA ASN A 82 -14.43 -4.70 4.55
C ASN A 82 -14.97 -4.82 3.12
N ILE A 83 -14.20 -4.38 2.12
CA ILE A 83 -14.58 -4.52 0.70
C ILE A 83 -14.68 -5.98 0.26
N LYS A 84 -13.75 -6.87 0.65
CA LYS A 84 -13.88 -8.33 0.37
C LYS A 84 -15.18 -8.89 0.94
N ASN A 85 -15.53 -8.52 2.17
CA ASN A 85 -16.73 -9.01 2.84
C ASN A 85 -18.00 -8.49 2.17
N ASP A 86 -18.06 -7.25 1.72
CA ASP A 86 -19.21 -6.72 0.98
C ASP A 86 -19.35 -7.30 -0.44
N ILE A 87 -18.24 -7.56 -1.13
CA ILE A 87 -18.23 -8.34 -2.38
C ILE A 87 -18.77 -9.76 -2.13
N SER A 88 -18.36 -10.42 -1.05
CA SER A 88 -18.85 -11.74 -0.67
C SER A 88 -20.36 -11.75 -0.39
N LYS A 89 -20.86 -10.79 0.41
CA LYS A 89 -22.30 -10.59 0.66
C LYS A 89 -23.09 -10.37 -0.63
N LYS A 90 -22.62 -9.49 -1.52
CA LYS A 90 -23.26 -9.22 -2.83
C LYS A 90 -23.29 -10.44 -3.75
N ASN A 91 -22.19 -11.20 -3.81
CA ASN A 91 -22.14 -12.47 -4.55
C ASN A 91 -23.09 -13.53 -3.97
N GLY A 92 -23.24 -13.58 -2.64
CA GLY A 92 -24.26 -14.39 -1.97
C GLY A 92 -25.69 -13.98 -2.36
N ALA A 93 -25.98 -12.68 -2.41
CA ALA A 93 -27.27 -12.16 -2.85
C ALA A 93 -27.57 -12.48 -4.32
N LEU A 94 -26.58 -12.33 -5.23
CA LEU A 94 -26.72 -12.70 -6.64
C LEU A 94 -27.05 -14.19 -6.82
N LYS A 95 -26.43 -15.09 -6.04
CA LYS A 95 -26.73 -16.53 -6.02
C LYS A 95 -28.17 -16.80 -5.58
N LYS A 96 -28.66 -16.16 -4.50
CA LYS A 96 -30.06 -16.28 -4.05
C LYS A 96 -31.05 -15.81 -5.12
N LEU A 97 -30.85 -14.61 -5.67
CA LEU A 97 -31.68 -14.03 -6.73
C LEU A 97 -31.73 -14.90 -8.00
N LYS A 98 -30.64 -15.62 -8.33
CA LYS A 98 -30.64 -16.59 -9.44
C LYS A 98 -31.58 -17.76 -9.17
N ILE A 99 -31.54 -18.35 -7.97
CA ILE A 99 -32.41 -19.47 -7.58
C ILE A 99 -33.89 -19.03 -7.54
N GLU A 100 -34.18 -17.85 -6.99
CA GLU A 100 -35.52 -17.25 -6.98
C GLU A 100 -36.05 -17.04 -8.41
N LYS A 101 -35.23 -16.47 -9.30
CA LYS A 101 -35.55 -16.26 -10.72
C LYS A 101 -35.86 -17.59 -11.43
N GLU A 102 -35.05 -18.62 -11.24
CA GLU A 102 -35.29 -19.94 -11.82
C GLU A 102 -36.60 -20.56 -11.31
N ASN A 103 -36.91 -20.42 -10.02
CA ASN A 103 -38.16 -20.91 -9.45
C ASN A 103 -39.38 -20.12 -9.97
N HIS A 104 -39.31 -18.79 -10.06
CA HIS A 104 -40.35 -17.98 -10.68
C HIS A 104 -40.54 -18.30 -12.18
N HIS A 105 -39.48 -18.62 -12.93
CA HIS A 105 -39.59 -19.10 -14.31
C HIS A 105 -40.32 -20.45 -14.41
N LYS A 106 -40.03 -21.42 -13.51
CA LYS A 106 -40.75 -22.71 -13.44
C LYS A 106 -42.25 -22.50 -13.18
N ILE A 107 -42.60 -21.66 -12.21
CA ILE A 107 -44.01 -21.33 -11.89
C ILE A 107 -44.69 -20.64 -13.07
N LEU A 108 -44.06 -19.62 -13.67
CA LEU A 108 -44.60 -18.89 -14.83
C LEU A 108 -44.81 -19.82 -16.04
N SER A 109 -43.92 -20.81 -16.25
CA SER A 109 -44.07 -21.82 -17.29
C SER A 109 -45.29 -22.73 -17.04
N LYS A 110 -45.47 -23.21 -15.79
CA LYS A 110 -46.65 -24.01 -15.40
C LYS A 110 -47.95 -23.23 -15.59
N GLU A 111 -48.02 -22.00 -15.10
CA GLU A 111 -49.22 -21.15 -15.21
C GLU A 111 -49.59 -20.84 -16.67
N LYS A 112 -48.60 -20.54 -17.52
CA LYS A 112 -48.81 -20.37 -18.98
C LYS A 112 -49.37 -21.65 -19.63
N LYS A 113 -48.79 -22.81 -19.34
CA LYS A 113 -49.24 -24.10 -19.93
C LYS A 113 -50.70 -24.40 -19.55
N ILE A 114 -51.07 -24.19 -18.29
CA ILE A 114 -52.44 -24.42 -17.82
C ILE A 114 -53.41 -23.44 -18.49
N LEU A 115 -53.09 -22.13 -18.53
CA LEU A 115 -53.92 -21.13 -19.20
C LEU A 115 -54.15 -21.44 -20.68
N ILE A 116 -53.09 -21.84 -21.40
CA ILE A 116 -53.19 -22.23 -22.82
C ILE A 116 -54.11 -23.45 -22.99
N SER A 117 -54.07 -24.41 -22.06
CA SER A 117 -54.96 -25.57 -22.08
C SER A 117 -56.41 -25.17 -21.85
N GLN A 118 -56.69 -24.38 -20.81
CA GLN A 118 -58.04 -23.93 -20.46
C GLN A 118 -58.68 -23.11 -21.59
N VAL A 119 -57.94 -22.16 -22.17
CA VAL A 119 -58.42 -21.35 -23.31
C VAL A 119 -58.71 -22.20 -24.54
N LYS A 120 -57.88 -23.22 -24.85
CA LYS A 120 -58.17 -24.16 -25.94
C LYS A 120 -59.46 -24.95 -25.69
N THR A 121 -59.66 -25.46 -24.48
CA THR A 121 -60.87 -26.23 -24.12
C THR A 121 -62.14 -25.38 -24.26
N ILE A 122 -62.14 -24.13 -23.78
CA ILE A 122 -63.28 -23.20 -23.94
C ILE A 122 -63.56 -22.95 -25.43
N TYR A 123 -62.52 -22.71 -26.23
CA TYR A 123 -62.66 -22.45 -27.67
C TYR A 123 -63.26 -23.64 -28.43
N GLN A 124 -62.87 -24.87 -28.08
CA GLN A 124 -63.41 -26.10 -28.67
C GLN A 124 -64.89 -26.29 -28.32
N ILE A 125 -65.28 -26.12 -27.04
CA ILE A 125 -66.68 -26.18 -26.60
C ILE A 125 -67.51 -25.10 -27.32
N GLY A 126 -66.97 -23.88 -27.44
CA GLY A 126 -67.63 -22.76 -28.10
C GLY A 126 -67.88 -22.97 -29.60
N GLN A 127 -66.97 -23.65 -30.32
CA GLN A 127 -67.17 -23.97 -31.73
C GLN A 127 -68.17 -25.11 -31.98
N TYR A 128 -68.05 -26.22 -31.22
CA TYR A 128 -68.73 -27.47 -31.59
C TYR A 128 -70.02 -27.75 -30.80
N ASP A 129 -70.10 -27.36 -29.53
CA ASP A 129 -71.19 -27.78 -28.65
C ASP A 129 -72.26 -26.71 -28.42
N TYR A 130 -71.94 -25.40 -28.51
CA TYR A 130 -72.91 -24.35 -28.17
C TYR A 130 -74.19 -24.41 -29.02
N ILE A 131 -74.07 -24.62 -30.33
CA ILE A 131 -75.22 -24.76 -31.25
C ILE A 131 -76.00 -26.05 -30.98
N LYS A 132 -75.32 -27.17 -30.67
CA LYS A 132 -75.97 -28.44 -30.30
C LYS A 132 -76.68 -28.37 -28.94
N LEU A 133 -76.14 -27.64 -27.97
CA LEU A 133 -76.71 -27.46 -26.65
C LEU A 133 -77.99 -26.60 -26.69
N LEU A 134 -78.00 -25.53 -27.48
CA LEU A 134 -79.21 -24.72 -27.73
C LEU A 134 -80.36 -25.57 -28.28
N LEU A 135 -80.07 -26.51 -29.18
CA LEU A 135 -81.06 -27.41 -29.78
C LEU A 135 -81.56 -28.52 -28.83
N ASN A 136 -80.83 -28.84 -27.75
CA ASN A 136 -81.11 -30.01 -26.91
C ASN A 136 -81.58 -29.67 -25.47
N GLN A 137 -81.65 -28.37 -25.12
CA GLN A 137 -82.28 -27.74 -23.94
C GLN A 137 -81.89 -28.20 -22.51
N GLN A 138 -81.80 -29.50 -22.22
CA GLN A 138 -81.79 -30.06 -20.87
C GLN A 138 -80.52 -29.80 -20.03
N ASN A 139 -79.40 -29.36 -20.63
CA ASN A 139 -78.11 -29.21 -19.93
C ASN A 139 -77.41 -27.85 -20.05
N ILE A 140 -78.02 -26.87 -20.71
CA ILE A 140 -77.42 -25.54 -21.00
C ILE A 140 -76.89 -24.86 -19.72
N SER A 141 -77.67 -24.94 -18.63
CA SER A 141 -77.37 -24.31 -17.33
C SER A 141 -76.06 -24.83 -16.68
N GLN A 142 -75.71 -26.11 -16.89
CA GLN A 142 -74.48 -26.67 -16.33
C GLN A 142 -73.23 -26.20 -17.10
N VAL A 143 -73.31 -26.22 -18.43
CA VAL A 143 -72.19 -25.80 -19.31
C VAL A 143 -71.90 -24.31 -19.16
N GLY A 144 -72.92 -23.46 -19.05
CA GLY A 144 -72.75 -22.04 -18.78
C GLY A 144 -72.00 -21.76 -17.46
N ARG A 145 -72.31 -22.51 -16.39
CA ARG A 145 -71.57 -22.42 -15.11
C ARG A 145 -70.11 -22.87 -15.25
N ALA A 146 -69.84 -23.93 -16.01
CA ALA A 146 -68.49 -24.43 -16.22
C ALA A 146 -67.61 -23.41 -17.00
N ILE A 147 -68.16 -22.79 -18.04
CA ILE A 147 -67.47 -21.73 -18.80
C ILE A 147 -67.18 -20.53 -17.90
N ALA A 148 -68.17 -20.02 -17.17
CA ALA A 148 -67.99 -18.88 -16.28
C ALA A 148 -66.97 -19.14 -15.16
N TYR A 149 -66.91 -20.37 -14.62
CA TYR A 149 -65.89 -20.78 -13.66
C TYR A 149 -64.48 -20.75 -14.27
N TYR A 150 -64.30 -21.29 -15.47
CA TYR A 150 -63.00 -21.26 -16.15
C TYR A 150 -62.58 -19.84 -16.52
N ASP A 151 -63.47 -18.95 -16.95
CA ASP A 151 -63.13 -17.56 -17.23
C ASP A 151 -62.70 -16.80 -15.96
N TYR A 152 -63.34 -17.05 -14.83
CA TYR A 152 -62.94 -16.48 -13.54
C TYR A 152 -61.52 -16.93 -13.13
N ASP A 153 -61.21 -18.23 -13.21
CA ASP A 153 -59.85 -18.72 -12.93
C ASP A 153 -58.84 -18.26 -13.99
N ASN A 154 -59.19 -18.22 -15.29
CA ASN A 154 -58.33 -17.68 -16.34
C ASN A 154 -57.96 -16.21 -16.09
N HIS A 155 -58.90 -15.41 -15.59
CA HIS A 155 -58.65 -14.02 -15.20
C HIS A 155 -57.73 -13.93 -13.98
N ALA A 156 -57.95 -14.76 -12.94
CA ALA A 156 -57.05 -14.86 -11.79
C ALA A 156 -55.64 -15.34 -12.19
N ARG A 157 -55.56 -16.35 -13.07
CA ARG A 157 -54.33 -16.93 -13.64
C ARG A 157 -53.55 -15.90 -14.46
N SER A 158 -54.26 -15.09 -15.25
CA SER A 158 -53.68 -13.95 -15.98
C SER A 158 -53.10 -12.89 -15.04
N LYS A 159 -53.79 -12.57 -13.93
CA LYS A 159 -53.26 -11.71 -12.86
C LYS A 159 -51.99 -12.30 -12.20
N ARG A 160 -51.98 -13.61 -11.91
CA ARG A 160 -50.78 -14.32 -11.37
C ARG A 160 -49.62 -14.29 -12.37
N ILE A 161 -49.86 -14.53 -13.66
CA ILE A 161 -48.88 -14.44 -14.74
C ILE A 161 -48.29 -13.03 -14.87
N LYS A 162 -49.12 -11.98 -14.77
CA LYS A 162 -48.63 -10.58 -14.78
C LYS A 162 -47.70 -10.34 -13.58
N LYS A 163 -48.15 -10.64 -12.35
CA LYS A 163 -47.34 -10.49 -11.13
C LYS A 163 -45.99 -11.21 -11.23
N LEU A 164 -45.96 -12.44 -11.76
CA LEU A 164 -44.73 -13.21 -11.96
C LEU A 164 -43.78 -12.57 -12.99
N LYS A 165 -44.29 -12.01 -14.09
CA LYS A 165 -43.47 -11.23 -15.04
C LYS A 165 -42.86 -10.00 -14.39
N ASP A 166 -43.64 -9.27 -13.60
CA ASP A 166 -43.21 -8.05 -12.91
C ASP A 166 -42.16 -8.36 -11.83
N THR A 167 -42.34 -9.44 -11.05
CA THR A 167 -41.33 -9.96 -10.11
C THR A 167 -40.03 -10.32 -10.83
N LEU A 168 -40.08 -11.05 -11.95
CA LEU A 168 -38.89 -11.41 -12.74
C LEU A 168 -38.17 -10.16 -13.30
N LYS A 169 -38.92 -9.15 -13.75
CA LYS A 169 -38.35 -7.85 -14.18
C LYS A 169 -37.64 -7.13 -13.02
N ASN A 170 -38.23 -7.15 -11.83
CA ASN A 170 -37.61 -6.55 -10.64
C ASN A 170 -36.35 -7.31 -10.19
N ILE A 171 -36.35 -8.65 -10.20
CA ILE A 171 -35.16 -9.46 -9.92
C ILE A 171 -34.04 -9.13 -10.91
N ASN A 172 -34.34 -9.03 -12.21
CA ASN A 172 -33.34 -8.62 -13.22
C ASN A 172 -32.74 -7.23 -12.93
N LYS A 173 -33.58 -6.25 -12.55
CA LYS A 173 -33.12 -4.90 -12.18
C LYS A 173 -32.19 -4.94 -10.97
N ILE A 174 -32.56 -5.69 -9.92
CA ILE A 174 -31.77 -5.84 -8.70
C ILE A 174 -30.44 -6.56 -8.98
N GLN A 175 -30.45 -7.63 -9.79
CA GLN A 175 -29.23 -8.32 -10.22
C GLN A 175 -28.26 -7.38 -10.96
N SER A 176 -28.77 -6.52 -11.86
CA SER A 176 -27.97 -5.53 -12.57
C SER A 176 -27.31 -4.51 -11.62
N ILE A 177 -28.09 -3.96 -10.68
CA ILE A 177 -27.60 -2.99 -9.68
C ILE A 177 -26.54 -3.63 -8.77
N ILE A 178 -26.75 -4.86 -8.30
CA ILE A 178 -25.77 -5.55 -7.45
C ILE A 178 -24.49 -5.87 -8.24
N PHE A 179 -24.61 -6.27 -9.52
CA PHE A 179 -23.45 -6.49 -10.39
C PHE A 179 -22.61 -5.21 -10.55
N GLU A 180 -23.23 -4.09 -10.94
CA GLU A 180 -22.56 -2.79 -11.10
C GLU A 180 -21.84 -2.34 -9.81
N GLN A 181 -22.52 -2.45 -8.67
CA GLN A 181 -21.92 -2.16 -7.36
C GLN A 181 -20.75 -3.09 -7.02
N THR A 182 -20.83 -4.37 -7.39
CA THR A 182 -19.76 -5.35 -7.15
C THR A 182 -18.55 -5.07 -8.04
N SER A 183 -18.75 -4.69 -9.30
CA SER A 183 -17.67 -4.26 -10.19
C SER A 183 -16.96 -3.00 -9.69
N LYS A 184 -17.69 -2.03 -9.13
CA LYS A 184 -17.10 -0.83 -8.50
C LYS A 184 -16.25 -1.20 -7.27
N LEU A 185 -16.75 -2.09 -6.40
CA LEU A 185 -16.00 -2.60 -5.25
C LEU A 185 -14.76 -3.41 -5.66
N GLU A 186 -14.83 -4.21 -6.73
CA GLU A 186 -13.68 -4.94 -7.29
C GLU A 186 -12.57 -3.99 -7.78
N LEU A 187 -12.92 -2.89 -8.46
CA LEU A 187 -11.96 -1.85 -8.85
C LEU A 187 -11.31 -1.17 -7.62
N GLN A 188 -12.10 -0.87 -6.59
CA GLN A 188 -11.58 -0.30 -5.33
C GLN A 188 -10.67 -1.28 -4.58
N LYS A 189 -11.03 -2.56 -4.51
CA LYS A 189 -10.21 -3.65 -3.94
C LYS A 189 -8.84 -3.72 -4.61
N ASN A 190 -8.79 -3.63 -5.94
CA ASN A 190 -7.55 -3.70 -6.71
C ASN A 190 -6.67 -2.44 -6.52
N ASN A 191 -7.28 -1.25 -6.42
CA ASN A 191 -6.59 -0.01 -6.07
C ASN A 191 -5.96 -0.11 -4.66
N TYR A 192 -6.72 -0.54 -3.65
CA TYR A 192 -6.19 -0.74 -2.29
C TYR A 192 -5.09 -1.81 -2.23
N LYS A 193 -5.21 -2.92 -2.97
CA LYS A 193 -4.13 -3.91 -3.08
C LYS A 193 -2.85 -3.30 -3.67
N SER A 194 -2.97 -2.49 -4.73
CA SER A 194 -1.81 -1.80 -5.32
C SER A 194 -1.17 -0.82 -4.35
N LYS A 195 -1.95 -0.01 -3.62
CA LYS A 195 -1.44 0.88 -2.57
C LYS A 195 -0.72 0.12 -1.45
N LEU A 196 -1.28 -1.01 -1.02
CA LEU A 196 -0.70 -1.85 0.03
C LEU A 196 0.66 -2.42 -0.38
N ASN A 197 0.81 -2.87 -1.63
CA ASN A 197 2.11 -3.27 -2.18
C ASN A 197 3.11 -2.09 -2.14
N ASN A 198 2.76 -0.95 -2.74
CA ASN A 198 3.63 0.23 -2.79
C ASN A 198 4.05 0.71 -1.38
N PHE A 199 3.21 0.51 -0.36
CA PHE A 199 3.53 0.83 1.04
C PHE A 199 4.49 -0.18 1.66
N ASN A 200 4.34 -1.48 1.39
CA ASN A 200 5.33 -2.49 1.80
C ASN A 200 6.69 -2.23 1.14
N ASP A 201 6.71 -1.96 -0.17
CA ASP A 201 7.93 -1.64 -0.92
C ASP A 201 8.62 -0.39 -0.35
N TYR A 202 7.85 0.66 -0.06
CA TYR A 202 8.34 1.87 0.60
C TYR A 202 8.93 1.58 1.99
N ARG A 203 8.22 0.78 2.81
CA ARG A 203 8.63 0.40 4.17
C ARG A 203 9.96 -0.37 4.17
N GLU A 204 10.14 -1.33 3.26
CA GLU A 204 11.37 -2.13 3.15
C GLU A 204 12.56 -1.29 2.67
N ASN A 205 12.38 -0.47 1.63
CA ASN A 205 13.40 0.48 1.19
C ASN A 205 13.79 1.48 2.30
N ARG A 206 12.80 1.94 3.09
CA ARG A 206 13.01 2.87 4.21
C ARG A 206 13.74 2.22 5.38
N LEU A 207 13.45 0.96 5.71
CA LEU A 207 14.16 0.18 6.74
C LEU A 207 15.64 -0.05 6.36
N ASN A 208 15.90 -0.46 5.12
CA ASN A 208 17.27 -0.67 4.62
C ASN A 208 18.09 0.62 4.70
N PHE A 209 17.51 1.75 4.27
CA PHE A 209 18.19 3.05 4.33
C PHE A 209 18.44 3.53 5.78
N ILE A 210 17.54 3.25 6.73
CA ILE A 210 17.78 3.51 8.16
C ILE A 210 18.95 2.67 8.70
N TYR A 211 19.06 1.40 8.28
CA TYR A 211 20.17 0.51 8.66
C TYR A 211 21.52 1.01 8.13
N ASP A 212 21.60 1.42 6.87
CA ASP A 212 22.82 1.98 6.28
C ASP A 212 23.26 3.27 6.97
N ILE A 213 22.32 4.18 7.31
CA ILE A 213 22.64 5.40 8.06
C ILE A 213 23.14 5.06 9.48
N LYS A 214 22.53 4.08 10.18
CA LYS A 214 22.99 3.65 11.51
C LYS A 214 24.42 3.10 11.47
N LYS A 215 24.72 2.24 10.49
CA LYS A 215 26.07 1.72 10.24
C LYS A 215 27.08 2.83 9.91
N HIS A 216 26.65 3.89 9.23
CA HIS A 216 27.48 5.08 8.98
C HIS A 216 27.75 5.87 10.28
N ILE A 217 26.73 6.10 11.11
CA ILE A 217 26.84 6.75 12.42
C ILE A 217 27.79 5.98 13.33
N GLU A 218 27.71 4.64 13.37
CA GLU A 218 28.60 3.78 14.16
C GLU A 218 30.07 3.96 13.73
N LYS A 219 30.35 3.90 12.41
CA LYS A 219 31.71 4.13 11.89
C LYS A 219 32.24 5.54 12.22
N GLN A 220 31.40 6.56 12.06
CA GLN A 220 31.75 7.94 12.45
C GLN A 220 31.96 8.08 13.96
N GLY A 221 31.21 7.35 14.79
CA GLY A 221 31.38 7.32 16.24
C GLY A 221 32.76 6.78 16.65
N VAL A 222 33.22 5.71 16.00
CA VAL A 222 34.58 5.18 16.20
C VAL A 222 35.64 6.19 15.76
N GLU A 223 35.46 6.84 14.60
CA GLU A 223 36.38 7.91 14.14
C GLU A 223 36.45 9.07 15.16
N LEU A 224 35.31 9.52 15.69
CA LEU A 224 35.23 10.60 16.67
C LEU A 224 35.88 10.24 18.02
N LEU A 225 35.83 8.98 18.43
CA LEU A 225 36.54 8.51 19.63
C LEU A 225 38.07 8.52 19.44
N LEU A 226 38.55 8.03 18.29
CA LEU A 226 39.98 8.06 17.96
C LEU A 226 40.52 9.49 17.84
N LEU A 227 39.75 10.41 17.25
CA LEU A 227 40.12 11.82 17.15
C LEU A 227 40.21 12.49 18.53
N LYS A 228 39.26 12.23 19.43
CA LYS A 228 39.30 12.73 20.82
C LYS A 228 40.52 12.23 21.59
N GLU A 229 40.90 10.97 21.40
CA GLU A 229 42.09 10.42 22.03
C GLU A 229 43.38 11.06 21.49
N ASN A 230 43.45 11.25 20.16
CA ASN A 230 44.56 11.97 19.53
C ASN A 230 44.64 13.44 19.97
N GLU A 231 43.50 14.12 20.17
CA GLU A 231 43.46 15.48 20.74
C GLU A 231 44.01 15.48 22.17
N ARG A 232 43.57 14.52 23.00
CA ARG A 232 43.96 14.37 24.40
C ARG A 232 45.45 14.10 24.58
N GLU A 233 46.04 13.22 23.77
CA GLU A 233 47.48 12.94 23.85
C GLU A 233 48.33 14.06 23.25
N LEU A 234 47.87 14.72 22.17
CA LEU A 234 48.59 15.86 21.58
C LEU A 234 48.55 17.12 22.48
N GLY A 235 47.49 17.32 23.26
CA GLY A 235 47.42 18.37 24.27
C GLY A 235 48.54 18.24 25.32
N LYS A 236 48.70 17.05 25.91
CA LYS A 236 49.76 16.75 26.90
C LYS A 236 51.20 16.90 26.38
N LEU A 237 51.40 16.99 25.07
CA LEU A 237 52.70 17.21 24.44
C LEU A 237 52.96 18.69 24.13
N LEU A 238 51.96 19.55 24.32
CA LEU A 238 51.97 20.99 24.05
C LEU A 238 51.89 21.86 25.31
N ASP A 239 51.49 21.27 26.44
CA ASP A 239 51.46 21.83 27.80
C ASP A 239 52.81 21.65 28.53
#